data_AF-A0A848W8D5-F1
#
_entry.id   AF-A0A848W8D5-F1
#
_cell.length_a   1.000
_cell.length_b   1.000
_cell.length_c   1.000
_cell.angle_alpha   90.00
_cell.angle_beta   90.00
_cell.angle_gamma   90.00
#
_symmetry.space_group_name_H-M   'P 1'
#
loop_
_entity.id
_entity.type
_entity.pdbx_description
1 polymer ?
#
loop_
_entity_poly.entity_id
_entity_poly.type
_entity_poly.pdbx_seq_one_letter_code
_entity_poly.pdbx_strand_id
1 'polypeptide(L)'
;MRYFFIFSALFIAAAATPPAMAQDSFTGFIIGLRDVCAEEPARNCTGQASSFLDSDNDRQVSLPEFEAARAQAKASVADKESGLSAIERNLISVALLILNQAKLPAVFARFDADDDGGLSEDEIFADFRLDQRPMAKIVADPNGVDWNSFAGRFDKLGFLVLDLLPPSHRK
;
A
#
# COMPACT_ATOMS: atom_id res chain seq x y z
N MET A 1 -21.99 19.08 -60.32
CA MET A 1 -21.98 20.38 -59.60
C MET A 1 -21.77 20.05 -58.12
N ARG A 2 -20.57 20.22 -57.55
CA ARG A 2 -20.07 21.46 -56.88
C ARG A 2 -21.16 21.98 -55.90
N TYR A 3 -21.04 21.94 -54.57
CA TYR A 3 -20.05 22.53 -53.64
C TYR A 3 -20.03 21.73 -52.31
N PHE A 4 -18.92 21.34 -51.66
CA PHE A 4 -17.89 22.07 -50.88
C PHE A 4 -18.29 22.47 -49.44
N PHE A 5 -17.40 22.16 -48.46
CA PHE A 5 -17.40 22.29 -46.97
C PHE A 5 -17.74 20.98 -46.21
N ILE A 6 -16.80 20.08 -45.87
CA ILE A 6 -15.71 20.15 -44.86
C ILE A 6 -16.15 20.75 -43.52
N PHE A 7 -16.38 19.89 -42.51
CA PHE A 7 -15.97 20.12 -41.12
C PHE A 7 -15.78 18.78 -40.37
N SER A 8 -14.52 18.55 -40.00
CA SER A 8 -14.00 17.90 -38.78
C SER A 8 -14.66 16.63 -38.24
N ALA A 9 -13.96 15.49 -38.32
CA ALA A 9 -13.04 15.00 -37.29
C ALA A 9 -13.81 14.39 -36.10
N LEU A 10 -13.84 13.05 -36.02
CA LEU A 10 -12.89 12.31 -35.19
C LEU A 10 -13.06 12.66 -33.71
N PHE A 11 -13.96 11.96 -33.01
CA PHE A 11 -13.70 11.60 -31.63
C PHE A 11 -13.89 10.10 -31.48
N ILE A 12 -12.73 9.46 -31.41
CA ILE A 12 -12.52 8.07 -31.04
C ILE A 12 -13.15 7.85 -29.67
N ALA A 13 -13.79 6.70 -29.52
CA ALA A 13 -14.32 6.19 -28.28
C ALA A 13 -13.26 6.25 -27.15
N ALA A 14 -13.53 7.00 -26.09
CA ALA A 14 -12.89 6.76 -24.81
C ALA A 14 -13.62 5.58 -24.17
N ALA A 15 -13.19 4.37 -24.54
CA ALA A 15 -13.41 3.22 -23.68
C ALA A 15 -12.74 3.52 -22.35
N ALA A 16 -13.52 3.61 -21.27
CA ALA A 16 -12.99 3.48 -19.92
C ALA A 16 -12.53 2.03 -19.72
N THR A 17 -11.37 1.69 -20.28
CA THR A 17 -10.59 0.56 -19.80
C THR A 17 -10.13 0.92 -18.39
N PRO A 18 -10.49 0.15 -17.34
CA PRO A 18 -9.71 0.24 -16.10
C PRO A 18 -8.24 -0.08 -16.46
N PRO A 19 -7.26 0.68 -15.95
CA PRO A 19 -6.01 0.84 -16.66
C PRO A 19 -5.14 -0.38 -16.37
N ALA A 20 -4.79 -1.13 -17.41
CA ALA A 20 -3.65 -2.04 -17.34
C ALA A 20 -2.39 -1.31 -16.81
N MET A 21 -2.25 -0.01 -17.10
CA MET A 21 -1.13 0.81 -16.60
C MET A 21 -1.15 1.07 -15.08
N ALA A 22 -2.31 1.01 -14.41
CA ALA A 22 -2.40 1.16 -12.94
C ALA A 22 -2.20 -0.18 -12.21
N GLN A 23 -2.14 -1.28 -12.95
CA GLN A 23 -1.89 -2.63 -12.43
C GLN A 23 -0.39 -2.95 -12.45
N ASP A 24 0.28 -2.48 -13.50
CA ASP A 24 1.74 -2.55 -13.64
C ASP A 24 2.46 -1.67 -12.60
N SER A 25 1.85 -0.54 -12.19
CA SER A 25 2.44 0.37 -11.19
C SER A 25 2.62 -0.29 -9.83
N PHE A 26 1.60 -0.97 -9.30
CA PHE A 26 1.70 -1.63 -7.98
C PHE A 26 2.61 -2.85 -8.01
N THR A 27 2.53 -3.69 -9.05
CA THR A 27 3.40 -4.86 -9.17
C THR A 27 4.87 -4.45 -9.30
N GLY A 28 5.17 -3.48 -10.19
CA GLY A 28 6.52 -2.95 -10.36
C GLY A 28 7.03 -2.29 -9.09
N PHE A 29 6.17 -1.57 -8.36
CA PHE A 29 6.49 -1.00 -7.06
C PHE A 29 6.87 -2.07 -6.04
N ILE A 30 6.07 -3.12 -5.84
CA ILE A 30 6.39 -4.20 -4.89
C ILE A 30 7.73 -4.88 -5.23
N ILE A 31 7.97 -5.14 -6.52
CA ILE A 31 9.24 -5.75 -6.98
C ILE A 31 10.43 -4.85 -6.65
N GLY A 32 10.33 -3.54 -6.93
CA GLY A 32 11.40 -2.58 -6.63
C GLY A 32 11.61 -2.35 -5.13
N LEU A 33 10.52 -2.27 -4.38
CA LEU A 33 10.53 -2.01 -2.94
C LEU A 33 11.21 -3.14 -2.17
N ARG A 34 11.06 -4.40 -2.62
CA ARG A 34 11.64 -5.57 -1.95
C ARG A 34 13.15 -5.42 -1.71
N ASP A 35 13.88 -5.04 -2.74
CA ASP A 35 15.35 -4.98 -2.69
C ASP A 35 15.80 -3.83 -1.76
N VAL A 36 15.09 -2.70 -1.81
CA VAL A 36 15.32 -1.55 -0.92
C VAL A 36 15.06 -1.95 0.54
N CYS A 37 13.94 -2.61 0.83
CA CYS A 37 13.61 -3.00 2.21
C CYS A 37 14.49 -4.13 2.77
N ALA A 38 15.17 -4.88 1.91
CA ALA A 38 16.10 -5.93 2.31
C ALA A 38 17.50 -5.40 2.67
N GLU A 39 17.98 -4.39 1.94
CA GLU A 39 19.39 -3.98 1.97
C GLU A 39 19.61 -2.55 2.48
N GLU A 40 18.69 -1.62 2.20
CA GLU A 40 18.84 -0.20 2.56
C GLU A 40 18.33 0.09 3.97
N PRO A 41 18.79 1.18 4.62
CA PRO A 41 18.22 1.63 5.89
C PRO A 41 16.70 1.76 5.83
N ALA A 42 16.01 1.42 6.92
CA ALA A 42 14.55 1.34 6.96
C ALA A 42 13.85 2.61 6.48
N ARG A 43 14.43 3.79 6.77
CA ARG A 43 13.93 5.09 6.29
C ARG A 43 13.85 5.21 4.77
N ASN A 44 14.75 4.57 4.02
CA ASN A 44 14.68 4.57 2.55
C ASN A 44 13.51 3.71 2.06
N CYS A 45 13.27 2.57 2.71
CA CYS A 45 12.14 1.69 2.43
C CYS A 45 10.80 2.35 2.77
N THR A 46 10.66 2.93 3.97
CA THR A 46 9.43 3.62 4.41
C THR A 46 9.15 4.86 3.59
N GLY A 47 10.18 5.65 3.25
CA GLY A 47 10.04 6.81 2.38
C GLY A 47 9.56 6.44 0.97
N GLN A 48 10.09 5.37 0.37
CA GLN A 48 9.60 4.89 -0.93
C GLN A 48 8.16 4.36 -0.85
N ALA A 49 7.81 3.67 0.24
CA ALA A 49 6.46 3.20 0.44
C ALA A 49 5.45 4.35 0.63
N SER A 50 5.80 5.35 1.44
CA SER A 50 4.98 6.54 1.64
C SER A 50 4.83 7.34 0.34
N SER A 51 5.92 7.55 -0.40
CA SER A 51 5.92 8.28 -1.67
C SER A 51 5.15 7.57 -2.78
N PHE A 52 5.00 6.24 -2.72
CA PHE A 52 4.12 5.53 -3.66
C PHE A 52 2.64 5.79 -3.38
N LEU A 53 2.28 5.98 -2.11
CA LEU A 53 0.92 6.25 -1.67
C LEU A 53 0.55 7.73 -1.90
N ASP A 54 1.46 8.65 -1.56
CA ASP A 54 1.34 10.10 -1.75
C ASP A 54 1.47 10.45 -3.24
N SER A 55 0.32 10.53 -3.91
CA SER A 55 0.20 10.67 -5.35
C SER A 55 0.25 12.12 -5.82
N ASP A 56 -0.18 13.06 -4.95
CA ASP A 56 -0.17 14.49 -5.24
C ASP A 56 1.06 15.22 -4.69
N ASN A 57 1.91 14.51 -3.94
CA ASN A 57 3.19 14.96 -3.37
C ASN A 57 3.05 16.05 -2.30
N ASP A 58 1.96 16.00 -1.53
CA ASP A 58 1.74 16.92 -0.40
C ASP A 58 2.45 16.47 0.90
N ARG A 59 3.12 15.31 0.86
CA ARG A 59 3.84 14.63 1.97
C ARG A 59 2.93 13.99 3.00
N GLN A 60 1.64 13.89 2.72
CA GLN A 60 0.69 13.13 3.48
C GLN A 60 0.04 12.09 2.57
N VAL A 61 -0.50 11.04 3.17
CA VAL A 61 -1.32 10.07 2.46
C VAL A 61 -2.76 10.27 2.89
N SER A 62 -3.56 10.81 2.00
CA SER A 62 -4.99 11.00 2.23
C SER A 62 -5.77 9.68 2.13
N LEU A 63 -6.98 9.64 2.69
CA LEU A 63 -7.84 8.45 2.57
C LEU A 63 -8.12 8.04 1.11
N PRO A 64 -8.42 8.97 0.17
CA PRO A 64 -8.59 8.64 -1.25
C PRO A 64 -7.36 8.00 -1.89
N GLU A 65 -6.16 8.42 -1.51
CA GLU A 65 -4.90 7.86 -2.02
C GLU A 65 -4.67 6.45 -1.50
N PHE A 66 -4.95 6.23 -0.21
CA PHE A 66 -4.93 4.89 0.36
C PHE A 66 -5.94 3.97 -0.33
N GLU A 67 -7.15 4.47 -0.64
CA GLU A 67 -8.16 3.74 -1.41
C GLU A 67 -7.70 3.40 -2.82
N ALA A 68 -7.03 4.33 -3.49
CA ALA A 68 -6.47 4.12 -4.82
C ALA A 68 -5.38 3.03 -4.80
N ALA A 69 -4.45 3.08 -3.84
CA ALA A 69 -3.42 2.05 -3.67
C ALA A 69 -4.03 0.68 -3.35
N ARG A 70 -5.05 0.63 -2.49
CA ARG A 70 -5.80 -0.61 -2.20
C ARG A 70 -6.48 -1.17 -3.46
N ALA A 71 -7.04 -0.32 -4.31
CA ALA A 71 -7.66 -0.74 -5.56
C ALA A 71 -6.62 -1.32 -6.54
N GLN A 72 -5.45 -0.69 -6.65
CA GLN A 72 -4.33 -1.20 -7.45
C GLN A 72 -3.86 -2.57 -6.92
N ALA A 73 -3.63 -2.70 -5.62
CA ALA A 73 -3.24 -3.96 -4.98
C ALA A 73 -4.24 -5.10 -5.26
N LYS A 74 -5.54 -4.80 -5.16
CA LYS A 74 -6.61 -5.76 -5.48
C LYS A 74 -6.56 -6.21 -6.94
N ALA A 75 -6.29 -5.29 -7.85
CA ALA A 75 -6.20 -5.60 -9.27
C ALA A 75 -4.96 -6.47 -9.58
N SER A 76 -3.80 -6.15 -9.00
CA SER A 76 -2.56 -6.95 -9.17
C SER A 76 -2.70 -8.37 -8.61
N VAL A 77 -3.37 -8.54 -7.46
CA VAL A 77 -3.64 -9.87 -6.89
C VAL A 77 -4.62 -10.68 -7.74
N ALA A 78 -5.56 -10.04 -8.43
CA ALA A 78 -6.52 -10.73 -9.31
C ALA A 78 -5.90 -11.16 -10.64
N ASP A 79 -4.88 -10.44 -11.12
CA ASP A 79 -4.17 -10.75 -12.35
C ASP A 79 -3.17 -11.90 -12.15
N LYS A 80 -3.38 -13.02 -12.84
CA LYS A 80 -2.50 -14.20 -12.74
C LYS A 80 -1.16 -14.02 -13.46
N GLU A 81 -1.08 -13.08 -14.39
CA GLU A 81 0.13 -12.80 -15.17
C GLU A 81 1.02 -11.75 -14.50
N SER A 82 0.58 -11.16 -13.38
CA SER A 82 1.40 -10.22 -12.60
C SER A 82 2.73 -10.87 -12.18
N GLY A 83 3.83 -10.11 -12.20
CA GLY A 83 5.14 -10.56 -11.71
C GLY A 83 5.26 -10.84 -10.21
N LEU A 84 4.16 -10.78 -9.44
CA LEU A 84 4.14 -11.10 -8.01
C LEU A 84 4.40 -12.60 -7.78
N SER A 85 5.28 -12.91 -6.83
CA SER A 85 5.45 -14.27 -6.32
C SER A 85 4.20 -14.76 -5.58
N ALA A 86 4.09 -16.07 -5.39
CA ALA A 86 2.98 -16.67 -4.64
C ALA A 86 2.93 -16.16 -3.18
N ILE A 87 4.08 -15.89 -2.57
CA ILE A 87 4.17 -15.37 -1.21
C ILE A 87 3.66 -13.93 -1.15
N GLU A 88 4.14 -13.05 -2.04
CA GLU A 88 3.69 -11.65 -2.11
C GLU A 88 2.19 -11.57 -2.35
N ARG A 89 1.67 -12.34 -3.32
CA ARG A 89 0.23 -12.41 -3.61
C ARG A 89 -0.58 -12.83 -2.39
N ASN A 90 -0.13 -13.84 -1.65
CA ASN A 90 -0.82 -14.31 -0.44
C ASN A 90 -0.81 -13.25 0.66
N LEU A 91 0.34 -12.62 0.93
CA LEU A 91 0.45 -11.56 1.96
C LEU A 91 -0.44 -10.36 1.62
N ILE A 92 -0.43 -9.90 0.36
CA ILE A 92 -1.30 -8.81 -0.10
C ILE A 92 -2.78 -9.22 0.01
N SER A 93 -3.13 -10.45 -0.38
CA SER A 93 -4.51 -10.96 -0.26
C SER A 93 -5.01 -10.92 1.19
N VAL A 94 -4.17 -11.36 2.13
CA VAL A 94 -4.49 -11.34 3.56
C VAL A 94 -4.65 -9.90 4.06
N ALA A 95 -3.73 -8.99 3.71
CA ALA A 95 -3.84 -7.58 4.08
C ALA A 95 -5.15 -6.95 3.54
N LEU A 96 -5.51 -7.23 2.29
CA LEU A 96 -6.77 -6.76 1.68
C LEU A 96 -8.01 -7.29 2.42
N LEU A 97 -7.98 -8.55 2.88
CA LEU A 97 -9.07 -9.14 3.68
C LEU A 97 -9.21 -8.45 5.04
N ILE A 98 -8.11 -8.22 5.74
CA ILE A 98 -8.09 -7.52 7.03
C ILE A 98 -8.64 -6.10 6.87
N LEU A 99 -8.13 -5.34 5.89
CA LEU A 99 -8.60 -3.97 5.61
C LEU A 99 -10.07 -3.92 5.21
N ASN A 100 -10.56 -4.90 4.46
CA ASN A 100 -11.97 -4.98 4.09
C ASN A 100 -12.87 -5.21 5.31
N GLN A 101 -12.44 -6.09 6.23
CA GLN A 101 -13.20 -6.41 7.43
C GLN A 101 -13.13 -5.30 8.49
N ALA A 102 -11.97 -4.65 8.63
CA ALA A 102 -11.74 -3.55 9.57
C ALA A 102 -12.39 -2.23 9.17
N LYS A 103 -12.84 -2.13 7.91
CA LYS A 103 -13.28 -0.91 7.23
C LYS A 103 -12.16 0.12 7.14
N LEU A 104 -11.65 0.33 5.92
CA LEU A 104 -10.51 1.19 5.68
C LEU A 104 -10.59 2.58 6.35
N PRO A 105 -11.71 3.34 6.30
CA PRO A 105 -11.76 4.65 6.96
C PRO A 105 -11.54 4.61 8.47
N ALA A 106 -11.99 3.53 9.13
CA ALA A 106 -11.79 3.36 10.57
C ALA A 106 -10.35 2.92 10.91
N VAL A 107 -9.67 2.22 10.00
CA VAL A 107 -8.24 1.93 10.14
C VAL A 107 -7.44 3.22 9.93
N PHE A 108 -7.74 3.96 8.86
CA PHE A 108 -7.11 5.24 8.54
C PHE A 108 -7.14 6.21 9.72
N ALA A 109 -8.31 6.42 10.32
CA ALA A 109 -8.47 7.28 11.50
C ALA A 109 -7.76 6.79 12.78
N ARG A 110 -7.24 5.55 12.80
CA ARG A 110 -6.38 5.06 13.90
C ARG A 110 -4.89 5.18 13.57
N PHE A 111 -4.58 5.44 12.30
CA PHE A 111 -3.23 5.78 11.86
C PHE A 111 -2.97 7.27 12.00
N ASP A 112 -3.95 8.10 11.63
CA ASP A 112 -3.97 9.55 11.78
C ASP A 112 -3.98 9.90 13.28
N ALA A 113 -2.80 10.23 13.80
CA ALA A 113 -2.57 10.35 15.24
C ALA A 113 -2.77 11.78 15.73
N ASP A 114 -2.63 12.77 14.85
CA ASP A 114 -2.86 14.19 15.14
C ASP A 114 -4.20 14.73 14.60
N ASP A 115 -5.01 13.87 13.97
CA ASP A 115 -6.35 14.16 13.42
C ASP A 115 -6.31 15.26 12.33
N ASP A 116 -5.22 15.35 11.56
CA ASP A 116 -5.06 16.35 10.50
C ASP A 116 -5.73 15.97 9.17
N GLY A 117 -6.18 14.72 9.05
CA GLY A 117 -6.88 14.17 7.89
C GLY A 117 -5.99 13.49 6.85
N GLY A 118 -4.68 13.45 7.10
CA GLY A 118 -3.68 12.76 6.31
C GLY A 118 -2.86 11.78 7.17
N LEU A 119 -2.05 10.94 6.52
CA LEU A 119 -1.05 10.12 7.21
C LEU A 119 0.34 10.53 6.76
N SER A 120 1.15 11.01 7.69
CA SER A 120 2.59 11.17 7.48
C SER A 120 3.33 9.83 7.45
N GLU A 121 4.55 9.80 6.90
CA GLU A 121 5.41 8.60 6.96
C GLU A 121 5.59 8.11 8.41
N ASP A 122 5.79 9.05 9.35
CA ASP A 122 6.01 8.72 10.76
C ASP A 122 4.77 8.07 11.40
N GLU A 123 3.56 8.44 10.98
CA GLU A 123 2.32 7.83 11.47
C GLU A 123 2.08 6.44 10.91
N ILE A 124 2.31 6.26 9.60
CA ILE A 124 2.18 4.96 8.91
C ILE A 124 3.09 3.92 9.57
N PHE A 125 4.29 4.34 9.98
CA PHE A 125 5.33 3.45 10.50
C PHE A 125 5.63 3.66 11.99
N ALA A 126 4.73 4.29 12.76
CA ALA A 126 5.02 4.66 14.16
C ALA A 126 5.29 3.46 15.08
N ASP A 127 4.78 2.28 14.72
CA ASP A 127 4.99 1.04 15.48
C ASP A 127 6.33 0.36 15.16
N PHE A 128 7.09 0.88 14.20
CA PHE A 128 8.36 0.32 13.73
C PHE A 128 9.53 1.13 14.30
N ARG A 129 10.56 0.43 14.78
CA ARG A 129 11.81 1.07 15.20
C ARG A 129 12.68 1.37 13.98
N LEU A 130 12.39 2.48 13.30
CA LEU A 130 13.11 2.94 12.10
C LEU A 130 14.51 3.44 12.43
N ASP A 131 15.43 2.50 12.68
CA ASP A 131 16.86 2.74 12.85
C ASP A 131 17.64 2.50 11.55
N GLN A 132 18.98 2.42 11.65
CA GLN A 132 19.87 2.27 10.49
C GLN A 132 19.83 0.86 9.87
N ARG A 133 19.13 -0.10 10.48
CA ARG A 133 19.00 -1.45 9.93
C ARG A 133 18.01 -1.45 8.77
N PRO A 134 18.11 -2.43 7.86
CA PRO A 134 17.06 -2.67 6.88
C PRO A 134 15.74 -3.10 7.50
N MET A 135 14.63 -2.77 6.83
CA MET A 135 13.28 -3.10 7.30
C MET A 135 13.12 -4.61 7.54
N ALA A 136 13.69 -5.45 6.67
CA ALA A 136 13.67 -6.91 6.85
C ALA A 136 14.30 -7.36 8.18
N LYS A 137 15.33 -6.65 8.67
CA LYS A 137 15.97 -6.94 9.97
C LYS A 137 15.15 -6.41 11.15
N ILE A 138 14.46 -5.28 10.98
CA ILE A 138 13.56 -4.73 12.00
C ILE A 138 12.37 -5.67 12.21
N VAL A 139 11.71 -6.10 11.13
CA VAL A 139 10.55 -7.01 11.22
C VAL A 139 10.92 -8.37 11.81
N ALA A 140 12.13 -8.87 11.52
CA ALA A 140 12.64 -10.12 12.08
C ALA A 140 13.10 -10.00 13.56
N ASP A 141 13.28 -8.79 14.08
CA ASP A 141 13.62 -8.55 15.48
C ASP A 141 12.34 -8.59 16.34
N PRO A 142 12.26 -9.45 17.37
CA PRO A 142 11.12 -9.49 18.29
C PRO A 142 10.80 -8.17 19.01
N ASN A 143 11.75 -7.22 19.04
CA ASN A 143 11.55 -5.89 19.60
C ASN A 143 11.63 -4.79 18.54
N GLY A 144 11.72 -5.12 17.25
CA GLY A 144 11.80 -4.13 16.17
C GLY A 144 10.45 -3.51 15.80
N VAL A 145 9.35 -4.18 16.12
CA VAL A 145 7.99 -3.70 15.88
C VAL A 145 7.17 -3.88 17.16
N ASP A 146 6.42 -2.85 17.54
CA ASP A 146 5.37 -2.97 18.55
C ASP A 146 4.13 -3.62 17.93
N TRP A 147 4.15 -4.95 17.83
CA TRP A 147 3.08 -5.72 17.20
C TRP A 147 1.73 -5.58 17.90
N ASN A 148 1.71 -5.31 19.21
CA ASN A 148 0.46 -5.12 19.95
C ASN A 148 -0.16 -3.76 19.63
N SER A 149 0.65 -2.70 19.59
CA SER A 149 0.21 -1.38 19.13
C SER A 149 -0.25 -1.42 17.67
N PHE A 150 0.55 -2.02 16.78
CA PHE A 150 0.21 -2.15 15.36
C PHE A 150 -1.10 -2.94 15.15
N ALA A 151 -1.27 -4.07 15.84
CA ALA A 151 -2.51 -4.85 15.79
C ALA A 151 -3.71 -4.05 16.33
N GLY A 152 -3.50 -3.23 17.36
CA GLY A 152 -4.51 -2.34 17.93
C GLY A 152 -5.12 -1.36 16.91
N ARG A 153 -4.38 -0.98 15.86
CA ARG A 153 -4.89 -0.14 14.76
C ARG A 153 -5.96 -0.83 13.91
N PHE A 154 -6.12 -2.14 14.05
CA PHE A 154 -7.17 -2.94 13.43
C PHE A 154 -8.30 -3.33 14.42
N ASP A 155 -8.29 -2.76 15.63
CA ASP A 155 -9.31 -2.98 16.67
C ASP A 155 -9.49 -4.47 16.97
N LYS A 156 -10.72 -4.97 17.08
CA LYS A 156 -11.04 -6.39 17.33
C LYS A 156 -10.47 -7.36 16.30
N LEU A 157 -9.96 -6.88 15.15
CA LEU A 157 -9.33 -7.72 14.13
C LEU A 157 -7.81 -7.77 14.26
N GLY A 158 -7.23 -7.05 15.23
CA GLY A 158 -5.79 -7.10 15.51
C GLY A 158 -5.27 -8.51 15.74
N PHE A 159 -6.08 -9.42 16.29
CA PHE A 159 -5.67 -10.83 16.45
C PHE A 159 -5.34 -11.51 15.12
N LEU A 160 -5.99 -11.14 14.01
CA LEU A 160 -5.66 -11.68 12.69
C LEU A 160 -4.27 -11.23 12.24
N VAL A 161 -3.86 -10.02 12.59
CA VAL A 161 -2.50 -9.52 12.35
C VAL A 161 -1.50 -10.33 13.18
N LEU A 162 -1.79 -10.53 14.47
CA LEU A 162 -0.93 -11.28 15.37
C LEU A 162 -0.80 -12.76 14.99
N ASP A 163 -1.85 -13.38 14.46
CA ASP A 163 -1.84 -14.79 14.03
C ASP A 163 -0.95 -15.05 12.80
N LEU A 164 -0.66 -14.01 12.01
CA LEU A 164 0.27 -14.10 10.88
C LEU A 164 1.73 -14.07 11.32
N LEU A 165 2.01 -13.69 12.57
CA LEU A 165 3.36 -13.55 13.08
C LEU A 165 3.93 -14.88 13.54
N PRO A 166 5.26 -15.10 13.39
CA PRO A 166 5.91 -16.23 14.01
C PRO A 166 5.71 -16.21 15.53
N PRO A 167 5.67 -17.38 16.21
CA PRO A 167 5.45 -17.46 17.65
C PRO A 167 6.39 -16.58 18.49
N SER A 168 7.62 -16.34 18.01
CA SER A 168 8.63 -15.49 18.68
C SER A 168 8.24 -14.01 18.80
N HIS A 169 7.26 -13.54 18.01
CA HIS A 169 6.79 -12.16 17.98
C HIS A 169 5.46 -11.94 18.72
N ARG A 170 4.81 -13.02 19.16
CA ARG A 170 3.54 -12.98 19.92
C ARG A 170 3.87 -12.91 21.41
N LYS A 171 3.97 -11.70 21.96
CA LYS A 171 4.19 -11.45 23.40
C LYS A 171 2.93 -10.88 24.04
#